data_AF-A0AA91VHB3-F1
#
_entry.id   AF-A0AA91VHB3-F1
#
_cell.length_a   1.000
_cell.length_b   1.000
_cell.length_c   1.000
_cell.angle_alpha   90.00
_cell.angle_beta   90.00
_cell.angle_gamma   90.00
#
_symmetry.space_group_name_H-M   'P 1'
#
loop_
_entity.id
_entity.type
_entity.pdbx_description
1 polymer ?
#
loop_
_entity_poly.entity_id
_entity_poly.type
_entity_poly.pdbx_seq_one_letter_code
_entity_poly.pdbx_strand_id
1 'polypeptide(L)'
;MFGQRQSMIVYLHSLKHAKILRKYGNIHYISKRLKYAVVYCDMEQIEHMMHKLNKLPFVKKIDQSYRPFLKTEFENSRPDRAKEYDYS
;
A
#
# COMPACT_ATOMS: atom_id res chain seq x y z
N MET A 1 -8.48 1.56 20.88
CA MET A 1 -8.98 1.62 19.49
C MET A 1 -7.83 1.18 18.59
N PHE A 2 -7.94 0.07 17.86
CA PHE A 2 -6.90 -0.30 16.89
C PHE A 2 -6.95 0.75 15.77
N GLY A 3 -5.97 1.65 15.74
CA GLY A 3 -5.92 2.71 14.73
C GLY A 3 -5.92 2.09 13.34
N GLN A 4 -6.86 2.52 12.49
CA GLN A 4 -6.88 2.07 11.10
C GLN A 4 -5.59 2.52 10.44
N ARG A 5 -4.79 1.55 9.98
CA ARG A 5 -3.53 1.83 9.29
C ARG A 5 -3.74 1.78 7.80
N GLN A 6 -3.08 2.69 7.10
CA GLN A 6 -3.10 2.73 5.66
C GLN A 6 -1.67 2.83 5.12
N SER A 7 -1.44 2.18 3.99
CA SER A 7 -0.15 2.20 3.31
C SER A 7 -0.17 3.15 2.12
N MET A 8 0.99 3.69 1.82
CA MET A 8 1.26 4.48 0.62
C MET A 8 2.53 3.96 -0.05
N ILE A 9 2.51 4.00 -1.38
CA ILE A 9 3.64 3.66 -2.22
C ILE A 9 4.33 4.97 -2.63
N VAL A 10 5.54 5.18 -2.13
CA VAL A 10 6.35 6.36 -2.42
C VAL A 10 7.39 5.98 -3.46
N TYR A 11 7.26 6.53 -4.66
CA TYR A 11 8.23 6.32 -5.74
C TYR A 11 9.34 7.36 -5.65
N LEU A 12 10.57 6.93 -5.88
CA LEU A 12 11.77 7.72 -5.62
C LEU A 12 12.61 7.85 -6.88
N HIS A 13 13.25 9.02 -7.06
CA HIS A 13 14.25 9.20 -8.11
C HIS A 13 15.51 8.36 -7.83
N SER A 14 15.89 8.30 -6.55
CA SER A 14 17.05 7.54 -6.06
C SER A 14 16.77 6.99 -4.66
N LEU A 15 17.34 5.82 -4.36
CA LEU A 15 17.20 5.15 -3.07
C LEU A 15 18.12 5.69 -1.99
N LYS A 16 19.05 6.60 -2.34
CA LYS A 16 20.02 7.21 -1.40
C LYS A 16 19.33 7.79 -0.17
N HIS A 17 18.15 8.37 -0.34
CA HIS A 17 17.37 9.03 0.71
C HIS A 17 16.15 8.21 1.18
N ALA A 18 16.00 6.96 0.75
CA ALA A 18 14.85 6.13 1.12
C ALA A 18 14.72 5.93 2.65
N LYS A 19 15.84 5.88 3.38
CA LYS A 19 15.85 5.76 4.85
C LYS A 19 15.23 6.97 5.56
N ILE A 20 15.21 8.16 4.94
CA ILE A 20 14.60 9.38 5.50
C ILE A 20 13.08 9.22 5.63
N LEU A 21 12.46 8.38 4.78
CA LEU A 21 11.03 8.09 4.82
C LEU A 21 10.57 7.50 6.18
N ARG A 22 11.48 6.94 6.97
CA ARG A 22 11.19 6.46 8.35
C ARG A 22 10.68 7.57 9.28
N LYS A 23 10.98 8.84 8.97
CA LYS A 23 10.46 10.00 9.71
C LYS A 23 8.97 10.26 9.46
N TYR A 24 8.41 9.70 8.39
CA TYR A 24 7.04 9.94 7.94
C TYR A 24 6.12 8.73 8.14
N GLY A 25 6.67 7.62 8.62
CA GLY A 25 5.93 6.38 8.85
C GLY A 25 6.84 5.17 8.90
N ASN A 26 6.23 4.00 9.12
CA ASN A 26 6.95 2.73 9.14
C ASN A 26 7.20 2.25 7.72
N ILE A 27 8.46 1.99 7.39
CA ILE A 27 8.82 1.40 6.10
C ILE A 27 8.62 -0.11 6.19
N HIS A 28 7.66 -0.63 5.43
CA HIS A 28 7.42 -2.07 5.33
C HIS A 28 8.31 -2.73 4.28
N TYR A 29 8.58 -2.04 3.18
CA TYR A 29 9.35 -2.59 2.07
C TYR A 29 10.03 -1.50 1.24
N ILE A 30 11.20 -1.79 0.68
CA ILE A 30 11.89 -0.93 -0.29
C ILE A 30 12.28 -1.78 -1.51
N SER A 31 11.76 -1.43 -2.68
CA SER A 31 12.16 -2.05 -3.94
C SER A 31 13.44 -1.40 -4.48
N LYS A 32 14.52 -2.19 -4.57
CA LYS A 32 15.77 -1.74 -5.17
C LYS A 32 15.67 -1.54 -6.69
N ARG A 33 14.97 -2.45 -7.36
CA ARG A 33 14.83 -2.50 -8.83
C ARG A 33 13.89 -1.42 -9.36
N LEU A 34 12.74 -1.25 -8.71
CA LEU A 34 11.68 -0.32 -9.16
C LEU A 34 11.71 1.03 -8.45
N LYS A 35 12.62 1.23 -7.48
CA LYS A 35 12.82 2.47 -6.74
C LYS A 35 11.56 3.02 -6.08
N TYR A 36 10.87 2.19 -5.31
CA TYR A 36 9.75 2.64 -4.46
C TYR A 36 9.87 2.10 -3.04
N ALA A 37 9.22 2.77 -2.10
CA ALA A 37 9.08 2.33 -0.72
C ALA A 37 7.60 2.20 -0.36
N VAL A 38 7.26 1.17 0.41
CA VAL A 38 5.95 1.01 1.03
C VAL A 38 6.04 1.58 2.44
N VAL A 39 5.30 2.65 2.68
CA VAL A 39 5.26 3.35 3.97
C VAL A 39 3.87 3.15 4.58
N TYR A 40 3.82 2.73 5.83
CA TYR A 40 2.60 2.61 6.63
C TYR A 40 2.51 3.75 7.62
N CYS A 41 1.34 4.38 7.68
CA CYS A 41 0.98 5.38 8.68
C CYS A 41 -0.46 5.16 9.15
N ASP A 42 -0.86 5.93 10.16
CA ASP A 42 -2.26 5.96 10.59
C ASP A 42 -3.10 6.65 9.50
N MET A 43 -4.34 6.16 9.29
CA MET A 43 -5.22 6.62 8.22
C MET A 43 -5.52 8.12 8.35
N GLU A 44 -5.75 8.61 9.57
CA GLU A 44 -5.99 10.04 9.85
C GLU A 44 -4.82 10.95 9.46
N GLN A 45 -3.59 10.40 9.39
CA GLN A 45 -2.39 11.16 9.07
C GLN A 45 -2.01 11.09 7.60
N ILE A 46 -2.70 10.28 6.79
CA ILE A 46 -2.21 9.94 5.45
C ILE A 46 -2.11 11.15 4.52
N GLU A 47 -3.14 11.99 4.49
CA GLU A 47 -3.16 13.19 3.63
C GLU A 47 -2.05 14.16 4.01
N HIS A 48 -1.87 14.39 5.30
CA HIS A 48 -0.82 15.26 5.83
C HIS A 48 0.58 14.71 5.52
N MET A 49 0.79 13.39 5.64
CA MET A 49 2.06 12.76 5.26
C MET A 49 2.30 12.83 3.76
N MET A 50 1.28 12.61 2.93
CA MET A 50 1.38 12.74 1.48
C MET A 50 1.78 14.16 1.07
N HIS A 51 1.18 15.18 1.69
CA HIS A 51 1.54 16.58 1.42
C HIS A 51 2.99 16.89 1.79
N LYS A 52 3.48 16.37 2.93
CA LYS A 52 4.89 16.53 3.33
C LYS A 52 5.84 15.80 2.40
N LEU A 53 5.52 14.56 2.03
CA LEU A 53 6.35 13.72 1.16
C LEU A 53 6.42 14.29 -0.26
N ASN A 54 5.35 14.88 -0.79
CA ASN A 54 5.34 15.50 -2.12
C ASN A 54 6.30 16.69 -2.23
N LYS A 55 6.64 17.35 -1.11
CA LYS A 55 7.61 18.46 -1.09
C LYS A 55 9.06 17.99 -1.12
N LEU A 56 9.32 16.69 -0.96
CA LEU A 56 10.67 16.16 -0.93
C LEU A 56 11.24 16.03 -2.36
N PRO A 57 12.41 16.59 -2.67
CA PRO A 57 12.94 16.65 -4.03
C PRO A 57 13.31 15.28 -4.61
N PHE A 58 13.44 14.26 -3.76
CA PHE A 58 13.77 12.89 -4.17
C PHE A 58 12.53 12.00 -4.34
N VAL A 59 11.33 12.51 -4.05
CA VAL A 59 10.05 11.82 -4.27
C VAL A 59 9.54 12.16 -5.66
N LYS A 60 9.24 11.12 -6.44
CA LYS A 60 8.76 11.24 -7.82
C LYS A 60 7.23 11.29 -7.87
N LYS A 61 6.58 10.40 -7.12
CA LYS A 61 5.12 10.29 -7.02
C LYS A 61 4.75 9.49 -5.78
N ILE A 62 3.50 9.63 -5.35
CA ILE A 62 2.96 8.91 -4.19
C ILE A 62 1.59 8.34 -4.59
N ASP A 63 1.39 7.04 -4.39
CA ASP A 63 0.11 6.36 -4.60
C ASP A 63 -0.42 5.83 -3.26
N GLN A 64 -1.64 6.21 -2.88
CA GLN A 64 -2.30 5.71 -1.68
C GLN A 64 -2.86 4.30 -1.91
N SER A 65 -2.69 3.40 -0.95
CA SER A 65 -3.26 2.05 -1.03
C SER A 65 -4.68 2.02 -0.48
N TYR A 66 -5.63 1.60 -1.31
CA TYR A 66 -7.03 1.42 -0.90
C TYR A 66 -7.32 0.01 -0.36
N ARG A 67 -6.29 -0.76 -0.03
CA ARG A 67 -6.43 -2.12 0.53
C ARG A 67 -7.43 -2.22 1.70
N PRO A 68 -7.47 -1.27 2.67
CA PRO A 68 -8.44 -1.35 3.76
C PRO A 68 -9.91 -1.24 3.33
N PHE A 69 -10.18 -0.69 2.15
CA PHE A 69 -11.53 -0.48 1.63
C PHE A 69 -12.00 -1.62 0.72
N LEU A 70 -11.14 -2.61 0.44
CA LEU A 70 -11.51 -3.77 -0.36
C LEU A 70 -12.41 -4.70 0.47
N LYS A 71 -13.61 -4.97 -0.04
CA LYS A 71 -14.48 -6.00 0.52
C LYS A 71 -13.78 -7.34 0.40
N THR A 72 -13.49 -7.97 1.54
CA THR A 72 -12.88 -9.31 1.61
C THR A 72 -13.95 -10.40 1.68
N GLU A 73 -15.22 -10.00 1.80
CA GLU A 73 -16.37 -10.87 1.64
C GLU A 73 -16.62 -11.08 0.14
N PHE A 74 -16.12 -12.21 -0.36
CA PHE A 74 -16.47 -12.66 -1.69
C PHE A 74 -17.89 -13.20 -1.63
N GLU A 75 -18.81 -12.57 -2.36
CA GLU A 75 -20.12 -13.14 -2.61
C GLU A 75 -19.88 -14.51 -3.28
N ASN A 76 -20.24 -15.61 -2.60
CA ASN A 76 -20.22 -16.99 -3.13
C ASN A 76 -21.22 -17.07 -4.30
N SER A 77 -20.92 -16.37 -5.38
CA SER A 77 -21.74 -16.31 -6.57
C SER A 77 -21.34 -17.51 -7.42
N ARG A 78 -22.00 -18.61 -7.07
CA ARG A 78 -22.16 -19.91 -7.74
C ARG A 78 -21.25 -21.01 -7.19
N PRO A 79 -21.79 -22.07 -6.58
CA PRO A 79 -21.10 -23.35 -6.59
C PRO A 79 -20.91 -23.72 -8.06
N ASP A 80 -19.66 -23.91 -8.46
CA ASP A 80 -19.30 -24.43 -9.78
C ASP A 80 -19.93 -25.83 -9.90
N ARG A 81 -21.13 -25.92 -10.49
CA ARG A 81 -21.85 -27.18 -10.81
C ARG A 81 -21.14 -28.00 -11.90
N ALA A 82 -19.85 -27.77 -12.14
CA ALA A 82 -19.05 -28.52 -13.09
C ALA A 82 -18.33 -29.73 -12.48
N LYS A 83 -18.42 -29.97 -11.16
CA LYS A 83 -17.79 -31.11 -10.49
C LYS A 83 -18.75 -32.25 -10.08
N GLU A 84 -19.91 -32.34 -10.71
CA GLU A 84 -20.88 -33.42 -10.45
C GLU A 84 -20.74 -34.62 -11.42
N TYR A 85 -19.91 -34.52 -12.47
CA TYR A 85 -19.83 -35.52 -13.55
C TYR A 85 -18.55 -36.37 -13.57
N ASP A 86 -17.66 -36.26 -12.59
CA ASP A 86 -16.40 -37.06 -12.52
C ASP A 86 -16.56 -38.37 -11.72
N TYR A 87 -17.78 -38.70 -11.29
CA TYR A 87 -18.11 -39.94 -10.56
C TYR A 87 -19.32 -40.64 -11.19
N SER A 88 -19.24 -40.99 -12.47
CA SER A 88 -20.16 -41.93 -13.13
C SER A 88 -19.38 -42.97 -13.91
#